data_AF-A0A6C0H2Q5-F1
#
_entry.id   AF-A0A6C0H2Q5-F1
#
_cell.length_a   1.000
_cell.length_b   1.000
_cell.length_c   1.000
_cell.angle_alpha   90.00
_cell.angle_beta   90.00
_cell.angle_gamma   90.00
#
_symmetry.space_group_name_H-M   'P 1'
#
loop_
_entity.id
_entity.type
_entity.pdbx_description
1 polymer ?
#
loop_
_entity_poly.entity_id
_entity_poly.type
_entity_poly.pdbx_seq_one_letter_code
_entity_poly.pdbx_strand_id
1 'polypeptide(L)'
;MIYLYFMEGCRHCVNAKEALKYEIESGEVQLKQAKDAPPGVKGFPHFINTENHMSKSGWVGNKYRLFIELKFVQSNKKPDPSTLDVRYNNRCGYVMLCQTWSKQAPYTL
;
A
#
# COMPACT_ATOMS: atom_id res chain seq x y z
N MET A 1 -7.45 3.94 7.49
CA MET A 1 -8.77 3.26 7.49
C MET A 1 -9.34 3.30 6.08
N ILE A 2 -10.02 2.26 5.61
CA ILE A 2 -10.56 2.22 4.23
C ILE A 2 -12.08 2.34 4.22
N TYR A 3 -12.62 3.18 3.35
CA TYR A 3 -14.05 3.25 3.06
C TYR A 3 -14.36 2.52 1.77
N LEU A 4 -15.30 1.58 1.83
CA LEU A 4 -15.93 0.95 0.69
C LEU A 4 -17.30 1.58 0.47
N TYR A 5 -17.38 2.42 -0.57
CA TYR A 5 -18.64 2.95 -1.06
C TYR A 5 -19.32 1.95 -1.99
N PHE A 6 -20.58 1.67 -1.73
CA PHE A 6 -21.37 0.69 -2.48
C PHE A 6 -22.73 1.25 -2.90
N MET A 7 -23.33 0.60 -3.90
CA MET A 7 -24.70 0.85 -4.35
C MET A 7 -25.52 -0.43 -4.22
N GLU A 8 -26.81 -0.32 -3.90
CA GLU A 8 -27.73 -1.46 -3.92
C GLU A 8 -27.96 -1.95 -5.36
N GLY A 9 -28.20 -3.25 -5.54
CA GLY A 9 -28.33 -3.86 -6.87
C GLY A 9 -27.02 -3.99 -7.68
N CYS A 10 -25.89 -3.53 -7.15
CA CYS A 10 -24.58 -3.64 -7.79
C CYS A 10 -23.93 -5.01 -7.52
N ARG A 11 -23.92 -5.90 -8.53
CA ARG A 11 -23.29 -7.24 -8.43
C ARG A 11 -21.82 -7.17 -8.01
N HIS A 12 -21.06 -6.23 -8.57
CA HIS A 12 -19.65 -6.06 -8.20
C HIS A 12 -19.45 -5.60 -6.75
N CYS A 13 -20.43 -4.87 -6.20
CA CYS A 13 -20.39 -4.37 -4.83
C CYS A 13 -20.70 -5.49 -3.83
N VAL A 14 -21.63 -6.40 -4.16
CA VAL A 14 -21.89 -7.61 -3.37
C VAL A 14 -20.61 -8.45 -3.28
N ASN A 15 -19.97 -8.72 -4.41
CA ASN A 15 -18.76 -9.52 -4.44
C ASN A 15 -17.58 -8.86 -3.70
N ALA A 16 -17.49 -7.53 -3.74
CA ALA A 16 -16.50 -6.79 -2.95
C ALA A 16 -16.75 -6.91 -1.43
N LYS A 17 -18.02 -6.86 -0.99
CA LYS A 17 -18.39 -7.05 0.43
C LYS A 17 -18.03 -8.47 0.89
N GLU A 18 -18.32 -9.48 0.07
CA GLU A 18 -17.96 -10.87 0.39
C GLU A 18 -16.44 -11.06 0.45
N ALA A 19 -15.70 -10.52 -0.52
CA ALA A 19 -14.24 -10.64 -0.58
C ALA A 19 -13.51 -9.95 0.59
N LEU A 20 -14.14 -8.95 1.20
CA LEU A 20 -13.60 -8.16 2.31
C LEU A 20 -14.36 -8.38 3.62
N LYS A 21 -15.12 -9.47 3.73
CA LYS A 21 -15.99 -9.72 4.89
C LYS A 21 -15.25 -9.61 6.23
N TYR A 22 -14.08 -10.24 6.33
CA TYR A 22 -13.29 -10.23 7.56
C TYR A 22 -12.74 -8.85 7.91
N GLU A 23 -12.33 -8.08 6.90
CA GLU A 23 -11.82 -6.73 7.10
C GLU A 23 -12.94 -5.72 7.41
N ILE A 24 -14.17 -6.01 6.99
CA ILE A 24 -15.36 -5.27 7.41
C ILE A 24 -15.71 -5.60 8.87
N GLU A 25 -15.68 -6.88 9.23
CA GLU A 25 -15.93 -7.34 10.61
C GLU A 25 -14.88 -6.82 11.60
N SER A 26 -13.62 -6.74 11.20
CA SER A 26 -12.53 -6.18 12.03
C SER A 26 -12.54 -4.65 12.11
N GLY A 27 -13.34 -3.97 11.29
CA GLY A 27 -13.39 -2.51 11.22
C GLY A 27 -12.26 -1.86 10.41
N GLU A 28 -11.40 -2.65 9.75
CA GLU A 28 -10.39 -2.12 8.82
C GLU A 28 -11.03 -1.45 7.59
N VAL A 29 -12.18 -1.97 7.16
CA VAL A 29 -12.99 -1.46 6.06
C VAL A 29 -14.36 -1.05 6.58
N GLN A 30 -14.73 0.23 6.42
CA GLN A 30 -16.09 0.69 6.71
C GLN A 30 -16.93 0.77 5.44
N LEU A 31 -18.17 0.30 5.54
CA LEU A 31 -19.15 0.41 4.47
C LEU A 31 -19.82 1.79 4.48
N LYS A 32 -19.92 2.42 3.31
CA LYS A 32 -20.61 3.69 3.09
C LYS A 32 -21.54 3.58 1.88
N GLN A 33 -22.67 4.26 1.92
CA GLN A 33 -23.60 4.26 0.79
C GLN A 33 -23.09 5.17 -0.33
N ALA A 34 -23.47 4.90 -1.57
CA ALA A 34 -23.07 5.68 -2.74
C ALA A 34 -23.43 7.18 -2.61
N LYS A 35 -24.52 7.51 -1.91
CA LYS A 35 -24.94 8.89 -1.62
C LYS A 35 -23.95 9.67 -0.76
N ASP A 36 -23.13 8.97 0.03
CA ASP A 36 -22.12 9.55 0.91
C ASP A 36 -20.75 9.66 0.21
N ALA A 37 -20.65 9.19 -1.04
CA ALA A 37 -19.40 9.22 -1.80
C ALA A 37 -19.00 10.67 -2.14
N PRO A 38 -17.69 10.99 -2.12
CA PRO A 38 -17.23 12.31 -2.49
C PRO A 38 -17.54 12.61 -3.98
N PRO A 39 -17.65 13.91 -4.34
CA PRO A 39 -17.91 14.31 -5.71
C PRO A 39 -16.82 13.80 -6.66
N GLY A 40 -17.21 13.34 -7.85
CA GLY A 40 -16.29 12.85 -8.87
C GLY A 40 -16.08 11.33 -8.90
N VAL A 41 -16.70 10.57 -7.98
CA VAL A 41 -16.73 9.10 -8.06
C VAL A 41 -17.59 8.65 -9.24
N LYS A 42 -16.99 7.89 -10.18
CA LYS A 42 -17.64 7.48 -11.44
C LYS A 42 -18.15 6.04 -11.48
N GLY A 43 -17.85 5.22 -10.46
CA GLY A 43 -18.22 3.81 -10.48
C GLY A 43 -18.09 3.14 -9.12
N PHE A 44 -18.87 2.07 -8.94
CA PHE A 44 -18.93 1.28 -7.71
C PHE A 44 -18.64 -0.21 -8.01
N PRO A 45 -18.01 -0.95 -7.08
CA PRO A 45 -17.54 -0.52 -5.76
C PRO A 45 -16.38 0.48 -5.86
N HIS A 46 -16.33 1.41 -4.89
CA HIS A 46 -15.29 2.43 -4.81
C HIS A 46 -14.63 2.39 -3.43
N PHE A 47 -13.31 2.44 -3.40
CA PHE A 47 -12.49 2.32 -2.21
C PHE A 47 -11.70 3.60 -2.01
N ILE A 48 -11.70 4.15 -0.80
CA ILE A 48 -10.89 5.31 -0.43
C ILE A 48 -10.16 4.99 0.87
N ASN A 49 -8.84 5.17 0.90
CA ASN A 49 -8.11 5.19 2.16
C ASN A 49 -8.11 6.62 2.73
N THR A 50 -8.65 6.78 3.93
CA THR A 50 -8.81 8.08 4.58
C THR A 50 -7.48 8.69 5.04
N GLU A 51 -6.42 7.87 5.17
CA GLU A 51 -5.12 8.34 5.68
C GLU A 51 -4.26 9.00 4.61
N ASN A 52 -4.35 8.53 3.36
CA ASN A 52 -3.50 8.99 2.27
C ASN A 52 -4.29 9.46 1.04
N HIS A 53 -5.63 9.51 1.13
CA HIS A 53 -6.54 9.92 0.06
C HIS A 53 -6.43 9.10 -1.24
N MET A 54 -5.78 7.93 -1.22
CA MET A 54 -5.73 7.06 -2.38
C MET A 54 -7.09 6.41 -2.61
N SER A 55 -7.49 6.33 -3.87
CA SER A 55 -8.78 5.76 -4.27
C SER A 55 -8.64 4.73 -5.38
N LYS A 56 -9.53 3.74 -5.37
CA LYS A 56 -9.61 2.70 -6.38
C LYS A 56 -11.07 2.40 -6.66
N SER A 57 -11.41 2.16 -7.93
CA SER A 57 -12.75 1.68 -8.31
C SER A 57 -12.66 0.34 -9.03
N GLY A 58 -13.77 -0.39 -9.01
CA GLY A 58 -13.94 -1.62 -9.78
C GLY A 58 -13.70 -2.89 -8.98
N TRP A 59 -13.69 -4.01 -9.70
CA TRP A 59 -13.62 -5.34 -9.11
C TRP A 59 -12.31 -5.58 -8.34
N VAL A 60 -12.43 -6.10 -7.12
CA VAL A 60 -11.30 -6.26 -6.19
C VAL A 60 -10.33 -7.35 -6.64
N GLY A 61 -10.79 -8.43 -7.27
CA GLY A 61 -9.97 -9.48 -7.92
C GLY A 61 -9.07 -10.28 -6.98
N ASN A 62 -8.18 -9.58 -6.32
CA ASN A 62 -7.30 -10.01 -5.26
C ASN A 62 -7.27 -8.90 -4.18
N LYS A 63 -7.75 -9.21 -2.97
CA LYS A 63 -7.80 -8.25 -1.86
C LYS A 63 -6.41 -7.70 -1.48
N TYR A 64 -5.36 -8.51 -1.55
CA TYR A 64 -4.00 -8.06 -1.21
C TYR A 64 -3.54 -6.96 -2.17
N ARG A 65 -3.85 -7.09 -3.45
CA ARG A 65 -3.54 -6.05 -4.44
C ARG A 65 -4.27 -4.75 -4.14
N LEU A 66 -5.55 -4.82 -3.75
CA LEU A 66 -6.31 -3.64 -3.32
C LEU A 66 -5.63 -2.96 -2.13
N PHE A 67 -5.25 -3.72 -1.10
CA PHE A 67 -4.57 -3.15 0.06
C PHE A 67 -3.19 -2.59 -0.26
N ILE A 68 -2.43 -3.21 -1.17
CA ILE A 68 -1.18 -2.62 -1.66
C ILE A 68 -1.49 -1.30 -2.35
N GLU A 69 -2.39 -1.27 -3.33
CA GLU A 69 -2.73 -0.04 -4.07
C GLU A 69 -3.32 1.07 -3.18
N LEU A 70 -3.93 0.74 -2.03
CA LEU A 70 -4.51 1.71 -1.09
C LEU A 70 -3.61 2.06 0.11
N LYS A 71 -2.76 1.15 0.58
CA LYS A 71 -1.88 1.33 1.75
C LYS A 71 -0.43 1.57 1.37
N PHE A 72 -0.04 1.44 0.09
CA PHE A 72 1.31 1.84 -0.35
C PHE A 72 1.41 3.36 -0.27
N VAL A 73 1.83 3.83 0.90
CA VAL A 73 2.38 5.16 1.06
C VAL A 73 3.54 5.22 0.09
N GLN A 74 3.37 5.88 -1.06
CA GLN A 74 4.52 6.54 -1.65
C GLN A 74 4.95 7.51 -0.55
N SER A 75 5.93 7.10 0.24
CA SER A 75 6.67 7.98 1.11
C SER A 75 7.48 8.90 0.21
N ASN A 76 6.77 9.80 -0.49
CA ASN A 76 7.27 11.05 -1.01
C ASN A 76 7.44 12.04 0.17
N LYS A 77 7.94 11.56 1.31
CA LYS A 77 8.81 12.41 2.10
C LYS A 77 10.02 12.60 1.19
N LYS A 78 10.05 13.72 0.47
CA LYS A 78 11.30 14.26 -0.07
C LYS A 78 12.31 14.09 1.08
N PRO A 79 13.42 13.35 0.90
CA PRO A 79 14.41 13.25 1.96
C PRO A 79 14.75 14.67 2.38
N ASP A 80 14.60 14.96 3.66
CA ASP A 80 14.95 16.25 4.20
C ASP A 80 16.44 16.48 3.89
N PRO A 81 16.81 17.51 3.09
CA PRO A 81 18.19 17.75 2.73
C PRO A 81 19.08 18.01 3.96
N SER A 82 18.51 18.23 5.15
CA SER A 82 19.24 18.32 6.41
C SER A 82 19.75 16.97 6.97
N THR A 83 19.37 15.83 6.37
CA THR A 83 19.89 14.49 6.72
C THR A 83 20.85 13.90 5.68
N LEU A 84 21.26 14.68 4.68
CA LEU A 84 22.41 14.33 3.83
C LEU A 84 23.70 14.55 4.61
N ASP A 85 24.03 13.63 5.52
CA ASP A 85 25.41 13.42 5.89
C ASP A 85 26.10 12.80 4.67
N VAL A 86 27.04 13.56 4.12
CA VAL A 86 27.77 13.29 2.89
C VAL A 86 28.72 12.13 3.16
N ARG A 87 28.27 10.90 2.89
CA ARG A 87 29.16 9.79 2.50
C ARG A 87 28.60 9.04 1.31
N TYR A 88 28.45 9.78 0.21
CA TYR A 88 28.35 9.24 -1.13
C TYR A 88 29.72 8.68 -1.52
N ASN A 89 29.98 7.40 -1.22
CA ASN A 89 31.07 6.69 -1.87
C ASN A 89 30.51 6.02 -3.14
N ASN A 90 30.67 6.73 -4.26
CA ASN A 90 30.51 6.21 -5.60
C ASN A 90 31.38 4.96 -5.80
N ARG A 91 30.75 3.79 -6.01
CA ARG A 91 31.17 2.78 -6.99
C ARG A 91 30.32 1.54 -6.84
N CYS A 92 29.57 1.22 -7.89
CA CYS A 92 29.53 -0.13 -8.46
C CYS A 92 28.80 -0.04 -9.81
N GLY A 93 29.49 0.54 -10.79
CA GLY A 93 29.34 0.10 -12.16
C GLY A 93 30.14 -1.20 -12.33
N TYR A 94 29.56 -2.14 -13.07
CA TYR A 94 30.22 -3.18 -13.85
C TYR A 94 31.53 -3.80 -13.33
N VAL A 95 31.44 -5.11 -13.07
CA VAL A 95 32.45 -6.15 -13.36
C VAL A 95 33.68 -6.23 -12.46
N MET A 96 33.94 -7.49 -12.08
CA MET A 96 35.19 -8.09 -11.64
C MET A 96 35.55 -8.07 -10.13
N LEU A 97 35.91 -9.30 -9.70
CA LEU A 97 36.76 -9.70 -8.57
C LEU A 97 36.07 -10.01 -7.24
N CYS A 98 35.55 -11.24 -7.18
CA CYS A 98 35.67 -12.08 -5.98
C CYS A 98 37.17 -12.32 -5.68
N GLN A 99 37.74 -11.61 -4.70
CA GLN A 99 38.98 -11.97 -4.00
C GLN A 99 38.85 -11.45 -2.55
N THR A 100 38.47 -12.31 -1.60
CA THR A 100 39.34 -13.11 -0.69
C THR A 100 39.96 -12.33 0.48
N TRP A 101 39.82 -12.94 1.67
CA TRP A 101 40.53 -12.77 2.96
C TRP A 101 39.86 -11.83 3.98
N SER A 102 39.32 -12.34 5.11
CA SER A 102 39.93 -13.07 6.25
C SER A 102 40.33 -12.11 7.38
N LYS A 103 39.72 -12.31 8.56
CA LYS A 103 40.23 -12.11 9.93
C LYS A 103 39.06 -12.24 10.91
N GLN A 104 38.90 -13.44 11.49
CA GLN A 104 39.35 -13.82 12.83
C GLN A 104 38.39 -13.32 13.93
N ALA A 105 37.52 -14.24 14.36
CA ALA A 105 36.80 -14.16 15.62
C ALA A 105 37.71 -14.60 16.78
N PRO A 106 37.69 -13.92 17.94
CA PRO A 106 38.34 -14.43 19.13
C PRO A 106 37.44 -15.45 19.84
N TYR A 107 37.96 -16.64 20.12
CA TYR A 107 37.36 -17.58 21.06
C TYR A 107 38.06 -17.45 22.40
N THR A 108 37.29 -17.19 23.44
CA THR A 108 37.63 -17.29 24.86
C THR A 108 37.22 -18.66 25.40
N LEU A 109 38.21 -19.42 25.90
CA LEU A 109 38.29 -20.15 27.18
C LEU A 109 39.22 -21.37 27.04
#